data_AF-A0A7G1NJ27-F1
#
_entry.id   AF-A0A7G1NJ27-F1
#
_cell.length_a   1.000
_cell.length_b   1.000
_cell.length_c   1.000
_cell.angle_alpha   90.00
_cell.angle_beta   90.00
_cell.angle_gamma   90.00
#
_symmetry.space_group_name_H-M   'P 1'
#
loop_
_entity.id
_entity.type
_entity.pdbx_description
1 polymer ?
#
loop_
_entity_poly.entity_id
_entity_poly.type
_entity_poly.pdbx_seq_one_letter_code
_entity_poly.pdbx_strand_id
1 'polypeptide(L)'
;MGEHDRLVVDYKLLESSKTNLRDIKRALKGIDKHRSDIHDIWGHESISGKMNEFVSNWDNYRRELLENVEDLGKQVETSLKSFEKLDLDLKKASEKKHSQNGGN
;
A
#
# COMPACT_ATOMS: atom_id res chain seq x y z
N MET A 1 -22.37 -8.89 -30.81
CA MET A 1 -21.78 -9.83 -29.83
C MET A 1 -20.92 -9.00 -28.92
N GLY A 2 -21.32 -8.84 -27.66
CA GLY A 2 -20.68 -7.92 -26.73
C GLY A 2 -19.25 -8.37 -26.48
N GLU A 3 -18.31 -7.44 -26.68
CA GLU A 3 -16.94 -7.57 -26.20
C GLU A 3 -17.04 -7.66 -24.67
N HIS A 4 -17.05 -8.88 -24.14
CA HIS A 4 -16.99 -9.08 -22.70
C HIS A 4 -15.62 -8.57 -22.28
N ASP A 5 -15.60 -7.37 -21.73
CA ASP A 5 -14.43 -6.75 -21.13
C ASP A 5 -13.85 -7.79 -20.15
N ARG A 6 -12.79 -8.46 -20.60
CA ARG A 6 -12.28 -9.64 -19.93
C ARG A 6 -11.65 -9.10 -18.67
N LEU A 7 -12.25 -9.39 -17.52
CA LEU A 7 -11.74 -9.01 -16.21
C LEU A 7 -10.40 -9.74 -15.97
N VAL A 8 -9.33 -9.19 -16.53
CA VAL A 8 -7.97 -9.65 -16.35
C VAL A 8 -7.38 -8.84 -15.21
N VAL A 9 -6.97 -9.55 -14.16
CA VAL A 9 -6.30 -8.93 -13.02
C VAL A 9 -4.89 -8.54 -13.43
N ASP A 10 -4.54 -7.27 -13.26
CA ASP A 10 -3.17 -6.80 -13.41
C ASP A 10 -2.37 -7.05 -12.12
N TYR A 11 -1.80 -8.25 -12.03
CA TYR A 11 -0.95 -8.65 -10.91
C TYR A 11 0.30 -7.77 -10.77
N LYS A 12 0.87 -7.27 -11.89
CA LYS A 12 2.05 -6.39 -11.84
C LYS A 12 1.70 -5.04 -11.22
N LEU A 13 0.52 -4.51 -11.52
CA LEU A 13 0.04 -3.29 -10.90
C LEU A 13 -0.15 -3.48 -9.38
N LEU A 14 -0.73 -4.61 -8.95
CA LEU A 14 -0.91 -4.89 -7.52
C LEU A 14 0.43 -5.04 -6.78
N GLU A 15 1.39 -5.76 -7.36
CA GLU A 15 2.73 -5.92 -6.77
C GLU A 15 3.52 -4.61 -6.71
N SER A 16 3.50 -3.83 -7.79
CA SER A 16 4.15 -2.52 -7.83
C SER A 16 3.49 -1.54 -6.86
N SER A 17 2.16 -1.52 -6.77
CA SER A 17 1.43 -0.71 -5.79
C SER A 17 1.80 -1.08 -4.36
N LYS A 18 1.88 -2.37 -4.03
CA LYS A 18 2.33 -2.85 -2.72
C LYS A 18 3.74 -2.36 -2.39
N THR A 19 4.65 -2.43 -3.37
CA THR A 19 6.05 -1.98 -3.19
C THR A 19 6.12 -0.47 -2.98
N ASN A 20 5.42 0.30 -3.81
CA ASN A 20 5.39 1.76 -3.74
C ASN A 20 4.81 2.23 -2.40
N LEU A 21 3.71 1.65 -1.94
CA LEU A 21 3.09 1.99 -0.66
C LEU A 21 4.01 1.67 0.53
N ARG A 22 4.75 0.56 0.46
CA ARG A 22 5.76 0.22 1.47
C ARG A 22 6.88 1.27 1.52
N ASP A 23 7.33 1.74 0.36
CA ASP A 23 8.43 2.70 0.28
C ASP A 23 7.98 4.11 0.72
N ILE A 24 6.76 4.52 0.38
CA ILE A 24 6.11 5.73 0.91
C ILE A 24 6.02 5.66 2.44
N LYS A 25 5.54 4.53 2.99
CA LYS A 25 5.47 4.31 4.45
C LYS A 25 6.84 4.44 5.12
N ARG A 26 7.90 3.91 4.49
CA ARG A 26 9.28 4.03 5.01
C ARG A 26 9.75 5.49 5.01
N ALA A 27 9.52 6.23 3.93
CA ALA A 27 9.87 7.64 3.84
C ALA A 27 9.15 8.46 4.92
N LEU A 28 7.84 8.29 5.08
CA LEU A 28 7.04 9.00 6.10
C LEU A 28 7.46 8.67 7.54
N LYS A 29 7.98 7.46 7.81
CA LYS A 29 8.57 7.12 9.12
C LYS A 29 9.94 7.77 9.35
N GLY A 30 10.72 7.98 8.29
CA GLY A 30 12.06 8.55 8.38
C GLY A 30 12.09 10.02 8.77
N ILE A 31 11.05 10.78 8.40
CA ILE A 31 10.99 12.24 8.59
C ILE A 31 10.96 12.65 10.08
N ASP A 32 10.40 11.82 10.95
CA ASP A 32 10.31 12.09 12.39
C ASP A 32 11.69 12.23 13.06
N LYS A 33 12.69 11.47 12.58
CA LYS A 33 14.06 11.54 13.12
C LYS A 33 14.73 12.88 12.85
N HIS A 34 14.52 13.44 11.65
CA HIS A 34 15.18 14.67 11.23
C HIS A 34 14.67 15.91 11.98
N ARG A 35 13.43 15.86 12.48
CA ARG A 35 12.81 16.93 13.26
C ARG A 35 13.56 17.21 14.56
N SER A 36 13.89 16.16 15.31
CA SER A 36 14.50 16.29 16.64
C SER A 36 15.88 16.95 16.56
N ASP A 37 16.58 16.78 15.43
CA ASP A 37 17.96 17.22 15.25
C ASP A 37 18.09 18.73 14.96
N ILE A 38 17.01 19.39 14.53
CA ILE A 38 17.05 20.79 14.05
C ILE A 38 16.40 21.80 15.00
N HIS A 39 15.76 21.34 16.08
CA HIS A 39 15.02 22.19 17.02
C HIS A 39 15.92 23.25 17.69
N ASP A 40 17.16 22.88 18.03
CA ASP A 40 18.11 23.74 18.73
C ASP A 40 18.70 24.86 17.85
N ILE A 41 18.42 24.84 16.54
CA ILE A 41 18.99 25.76 15.54
C ILE A 41 18.10 27.00 15.33
N TRP A 42 16.84 26.99 15.79
CA TRP A 42 15.85 28.01 15.40
C TRP A 42 16.07 29.39 16.02
N GLY A 43 16.94 29.51 17.03
CA GLY A 43 17.56 30.76 17.50
C GLY A 43 16.60 31.77 18.16
N HIS A 44 15.62 32.30 17.43
CA HIS A 44 14.70 33.35 17.86
C HIS A 44 13.33 32.78 18.29
N GLU A 45 12.79 33.26 19.41
CA GLU A 45 11.58 32.72 20.04
C GLU A 45 10.35 32.73 19.12
N SER A 46 10.14 33.80 18.34
CA SER A 46 9.03 33.88 17.39
C SER A 46 9.14 32.87 16.24
N ILE A 47 10.36 32.57 15.78
CA ILE A 47 10.62 31.58 14.73
C ILE A 47 10.45 30.18 15.32
N SER A 48 11.00 29.94 16.50
CA SER A 48 10.84 28.68 17.24
C SER A 48 9.36 28.36 17.50
N GLY A 49 8.55 29.35 17.89
CA GLY A 49 7.11 29.17 18.07
C GLY A 49 6.39 28.76 16.79
N LYS A 50 6.69 29.43 15.66
CA LYS A 50 6.08 29.10 14.36
C LYS A 50 6.55 27.75 13.81
N MET A 51 7.81 27.41 14.02
CA MET A 51 8.34 26.09 13.67
C MET A 51 7.69 25.01 14.53
N ASN A 52 7.53 25.21 15.83
CA ASN A 52 6.85 24.25 16.70
C ASN A 52 5.39 24.01 16.28
N GLU A 53 4.66 25.05 15.90
CA GLU A 53 3.30 24.96 15.34
C GLU A 53 3.29 24.15 14.02
N PHE A 54 4.15 24.53 13.07
CA PHE A 54 4.28 23.83 11.78
C PHE A 54 4.57 22.34 11.98
N VAL A 55 5.55 22.04 12.82
CA VAL A 55 6.02 20.67 12.99
C VAL A 55 5.01 19.82 13.78
N SER A 56 4.26 20.40 14.72
CA SER A 56 3.17 19.69 15.40
C SER A 56 2.03 19.35 14.43
N ASN A 57 1.63 20.30 13.58
CA ASN A 57 0.63 20.05 12.54
C ASN A 57 1.12 19.01 11.54
N TRP A 58 2.38 19.13 11.10
CA TRP A 58 3.01 18.15 10.22
C TRP A 58 2.99 16.75 10.82
N ASP A 59 3.29 16.57 12.11
CA ASP A 59 3.26 15.25 12.74
C ASP A 59 1.85 14.63 12.71
N ASN A 60 0.81 15.43 12.96
CA ASN A 60 -0.57 14.97 12.89
C ASN A 60 -0.94 14.50 11.47
N TYR A 61 -0.71 15.35 10.45
CA TYR A 61 -1.00 14.98 9.06
C TYR A 61 -0.17 13.80 8.57
N ARG A 62 1.10 13.70 9.02
CA ARG A 62 1.99 12.58 8.68
C ARG A 62 1.48 11.27 9.25
N ARG A 63 0.95 11.27 10.49
CA ARG A 63 0.35 10.07 11.12
C ARG A 63 -0.89 9.63 10.34
N GLU A 64 -1.79 10.56 10.04
CA GLU A 64 -2.99 10.27 9.24
C GLU A 64 -2.64 9.70 7.86
N LEU A 65 -1.67 10.31 7.16
CA LEU A 65 -1.20 9.81 5.87
C LEU A 65 -0.59 8.41 5.99
N LEU A 66 0.14 8.14 7.09
CA LEU A 66 0.74 6.83 7.33
C LEU A 66 -0.31 5.74 7.59
N GLU A 67 -1.38 6.07 8.31
CA GLU A 67 -2.53 5.18 8.50
C GLU A 67 -3.22 4.87 7.17
N ASN A 68 -3.51 5.91 6.37
CA ASN A 68 -4.12 5.76 5.05
C ASN A 68 -3.27 4.89 4.09
N VAL A 69 -1.95 5.10 4.07
CA VAL A 69 -1.02 4.29 3.25
C VAL A 69 -0.99 2.83 3.72
N GLU A 70 -1.05 2.61 5.03
CA GLU A 70 -1.09 1.26 5.59
C GLU A 70 -2.39 0.54 5.22
N ASP A 71 -3.53 1.21 5.33
CA ASP A 71 -4.83 0.62 5.03
C ASP A 71 -5.00 0.35 3.55
N LEU A 72 -4.57 1.26 2.69
CA LEU A 72 -4.52 1.00 1.24
C LEU A 72 -3.59 -0.17 0.91
N GLY A 73 -2.43 -0.27 1.58
CA GLY A 73 -1.53 -1.41 1.43
C GLY A 73 -2.17 -2.75 1.80
N LYS A 74 -2.94 -2.80 2.90
CA LYS A 74 -3.71 -3.99 3.32
C LYS A 74 -4.78 -4.36 2.30
N GLN A 75 -5.45 -3.38 1.71
CA GLN A 75 -6.46 -3.60 0.68
C GLN A 75 -5.83 -4.21 -0.59
N VAL A 76 -4.73 -3.63 -1.09
CA VAL A 76 -3.99 -4.14 -2.24
C VAL A 76 -3.51 -5.57 -1.99
N GLU A 77 -2.96 -5.86 -0.81
CA GLU A 77 -2.52 -7.21 -0.45
C GLU A 77 -3.67 -8.21 -0.36
N THR A 78 -4.81 -7.80 0.20
CA THR A 78 -6.02 -8.62 0.26
C THR A 78 -6.55 -8.93 -1.13
N SER A 79 -6.61 -7.94 -2.02
CA SER A 79 -7.00 -8.13 -3.42
C SER A 79 -6.07 -9.12 -4.13
N LEU A 80 -4.75 -8.93 -4.01
CA LEU A 80 -3.75 -9.82 -4.60
C LEU A 80 -3.96 -11.28 -4.17
N LYS A 81 -4.02 -11.53 -2.86
CA LYS A 81 -4.22 -12.86 -2.29
C LYS A 81 -5.55 -13.50 -2.72
N SER A 82 -6.59 -12.68 -2.85
CA SER A 82 -7.92 -13.16 -3.24
C SER A 82 -7.92 -13.62 -4.69
N PHE A 83 -7.29 -12.86 -5.59
CA PHE A 83 -7.18 -13.25 -6.99
C PHE A 83 -6.27 -14.46 -7.19
N GLU A 84 -5.11 -14.52 -6.53
CA GLU A 84 -4.23 -15.70 -6.58
C GLU A 84 -4.95 -16.97 -6.13
N LYS A 85 -5.75 -16.87 -5.07
CA LYS A 85 -6.57 -17.99 -4.58
C LYS A 85 -7.63 -18.41 -5.59
N LEU A 86 -8.35 -17.45 -6.18
CA LEU A 86 -9.37 -17.72 -7.19
C LEU A 86 -8.77 -18.42 -8.42
N ASP A 87 -7.62 -17.96 -8.90
CA ASP A 87 -6.92 -18.57 -10.04
C ASP A 87 -6.47 -20.01 -9.72
N LEU A 88 -5.97 -20.25 -8.51
CA LEU A 88 -5.55 -21.58 -8.06
C LEU A 88 -6.74 -22.53 -7.91
N ASP A 89 -7.86 -22.07 -7.36
CA ASP A 89 -9.09 -22.85 -7.23
C ASP A 89 -9.69 -23.18 -8.60
N LEU A 90 -9.66 -22.22 -9.54
CA LEU A 90 -10.09 -22.44 -10.93
C LEU A 90 -9.20 -23.48 -11.64
N LYS A 91 -7.88 -23.37 -11.48
CA LYS A 91 -6.92 -24.34 -12.02
C LYS A 91 -7.22 -25.75 -11.51
N LYS A 92 -7.35 -25.94 -10.19
CA LYS A 92 -7.67 -27.23 -9.58
C LYS A 92 -8.99 -27.82 -10.08
N ALA A 93 -10.03 -26.98 -10.21
CA ALA A 93 -11.32 -27.40 -10.73
C ALA A 93 -11.22 -27.88 -12.19
N SER A 94 -10.43 -27.18 -13.02
CA SER A 94 -10.20 -27.55 -14.41
C SER A 94 -9.44 -28.87 -14.56
N GLU A 95 -8.39 -29.09 -13.75
CA GLU A 95 -7.60 -30.32 -13.72
C GLU A 95 -8.44 -31.52 -13.28
N LYS A 96 -9.27 -31.35 -12.24
CA LYS A 96 -10.21 -32.38 -11.77
C LYS A 96 -11.24 -32.77 -12.83
N LYS A 97 -11.77 -31.80 -13.58
CA LYS A 97 -12.73 -32.07 -14.65
C LYS A 97 -12.07 -32.80 -15.84
N HIS A 98 -10.82 -32.45 -16.15
CA HIS A 98 -10.07 -33.07 -17.24
C HIS A 98 -9.65 -34.51 -16.92
N SER A 99 -9.33 -34.83 -15.65
CA SER A 99 -9.04 -36.20 -15.24
C SER A 99 -10.28 -37.11 -15.23
N GLN A 100 -11.48 -36.55 -14.98
CA GLN A 100 -12.74 -37.30 -15.07
C GLN A 100 -13.18 -37.58 -16.52
N ASN A 101 -12.87 -36.69 -17.47
CA ASN A 101 -13.26 -36.87 -18.88
C ASN A 101 -12.27 -37.70 -19.73
N GLY A 102 -11.02 -37.89 -19.28
CA GLY A 102 -10.01 -38.68 -19.99
C GLY A 102 -9.97 -40.17 -19.64
N GLY A 103 -10.90 -40.64 -18.80
CA GLY A 103 -10.98 -42.02 -18.30
C GLY A 103 -12.03 -42.89 -18.98
N ASN A 104 -12.30 -42.69 -20.28
CA ASN A 104 -13.26 -43.48 -21.05
C ASN A 104 -12.67 -43.94 -22.38
#